data_AF-A0A529QQM1-F1
#
_entry.id   AF-A0A529QQM1-F1
#
_cell.length_a   1.000
_cell.length_b   1.000
_cell.length_c   1.000
_cell.angle_alpha   90.00
_cell.angle_beta   90.00
_cell.angle_gamma   90.00
#
_symmetry.space_group_name_H-M   'P 1'
#
loop_
_entity.id
_entity.type
_entity.pdbx_description
1 polymer ?
#
loop_
_entity_poly.entity_id
_entity_poly.type
_entity_poly.pdbx_seq_one_letter_code
_entity_poly.pdbx_strand_id
1 'polypeptide(L)' 'AERRMERQALSEYEADLDLIAGALAPGRVEAAAALASVPALIRGYGHVRQASAGKAAAERSRLIERLKQAPPEPSLRAAE' A
#
# COMPACT_ATOMS: atom_id res chain seq x y z
N ALA A 1 -23.10 5.41 7.29
CA ALA A 1 -21.74 5.97 7.07
C ALA A 1 -20.72 4.86 6.87
N GLU A 2 -20.71 3.84 7.74
CA GLU A 2 -19.74 2.75 7.73
C GLU A 2 -19.66 1.95 6.40
N ARG A 3 -20.81 1.57 5.80
CA ARG A 3 -20.83 0.95 4.45
C ARG A 3 -20.31 1.84 3.32
N ARG A 4 -20.27 3.17 3.49
CA ARG A 4 -19.65 4.07 2.51
C ARG A 4 -18.13 4.02 2.64
N MET A 5 -17.63 4.04 3.89
CA MET A 5 -16.20 3.89 4.16
C MET A 5 -15.65 2.54 3.69
N GLU A 6 -16.41 1.47 3.85
CA GLU A 6 -16.04 0.14 3.31
C GLU A 6 -15.84 0.13 1.81
N ARG A 7 -16.81 0.67 1.08
CA ARG A 7 -16.75 0.72 -0.38
C ARG A 7 -15.61 1.61 -0.85
N GLN A 8 -15.35 2.71 -0.14
CA GLN A 8 -14.20 3.56 -0.41
C GLN A 8 -12.88 2.79 -0.19
N ALA A 9 -12.72 2.10 0.93
CA ALA A 9 -11.51 1.31 1.22
C ALA A 9 -11.29 0.18 0.21
N LEU A 10 -12.37 -0.45 -0.27
CA LEU A 10 -12.29 -1.45 -1.34
C LEU A 10 -11.81 -0.83 -2.67
N SER A 11 -12.42 0.29 -3.08
CA SER A 11 -12.03 0.98 -4.32
C SER A 11 -10.58 1.49 -4.27
N GLU A 12 -10.14 1.97 -3.11
CA GLU A 12 -8.74 2.39 -2.90
C GLU A 12 -7.77 1.22 -3.03
N TYR A 13 -8.15 0.04 -2.52
CA TYR A 13 -7.35 -1.18 -2.61
C TYR A 13 -7.26 -1.68 -4.05
N GLU A 14 -8.37 -1.69 -4.79
CA GLU A 14 -8.37 -2.04 -6.22
C GLU A 14 -7.44 -1.12 -7.02
N ALA A 15 -7.52 0.20 -6.79
CA ALA A 15 -6.62 1.16 -7.42
C ALA A 15 -5.15 0.97 -7.02
N ASP A 16 -4.87 0.54 -5.79
CA ASP A 16 -3.51 0.20 -5.35
C ASP A 16 -2.99 -1.05 -6.06
N LEU A 17 -3.83 -2.06 -6.28
CA LEU A 17 -3.43 -3.25 -7.03
C LEU A 17 -3.08 -2.91 -8.48
N ASP A 18 -3.85 -2.04 -9.13
CA ASP A 18 -3.53 -1.55 -10.47
C ASP A 18 -2.19 -0.78 -10.50
N LEU A 19 -1.96 0.08 -9.51
CA LEU A 19 -0.69 0.79 -9.36
C LEU A 19 0.48 -0.18 -9.17
N ILE A 20 0.32 -1.18 -8.31
CA ILE A 20 1.32 -2.23 -8.07
C ILE A 20 1.62 -2.97 -9.37
N ALA A 21 0.59 -3.42 -10.10
CA ALA A 21 0.75 -4.15 -11.34
C ALA A 21 1.53 -3.34 -12.39
N GLY A 22 1.29 -2.03 -12.48
CA GLY A 22 2.00 -1.15 -13.41
C GLY A 22 3.42 -0.77 -12.99
N ALA A 23 3.74 -0.80 -11.69
CA ALA A 23 5.02 -0.35 -11.15
C ALA A 23 5.98 -1.48 -10.74
N LEU A 24 5.53 -2.74 -10.74
CA LEU A 24 6.30 -3.86 -10.19
C LEU A 24 7.63 -4.06 -10.91
N ALA A 25 8.72 -4.09 -10.14
CA ALA A 25 10.08 -4.29 -10.60
C ALA A 25 10.94 -4.91 -9.48
N PRO A 26 12.11 -5.52 -9.79
CA PRO A 26 12.95 -6.20 -8.80
C PRO A 26 13.32 -5.37 -7.55
N GLY A 27 13.44 -4.05 -7.66
CA GLY A 27 13.70 -3.17 -6.50
C GLY A 27 12.45 -2.61 -5.80
N ARG A 28 11.25 -3.03 -6.19
CA ARG A 28 9.97 -2.50 -5.70
C ARG A 28 9.06 -3.52 -5.02
N VAL A 29 9.45 -4.79 -5.02
CA VAL A 29 8.63 -5.89 -4.49
C VAL A 29 8.24 -5.66 -3.03
N GLU A 30 9.16 -5.18 -2.20
CA GLU A 30 8.87 -4.89 -0.78
C GLU A 30 7.83 -3.78 -0.61
N ALA A 31 7.97 -2.68 -1.37
CA ALA A 31 7.02 -1.56 -1.31
C ALA A 31 5.64 -1.97 -1.84
N ALA A 32 5.59 -2.78 -2.90
CA ALA A 32 4.36 -3.33 -3.46
C ALA A 32 3.65 -4.27 -2.47
N ALA A 33 4.37 -5.20 -1.85
CA ALA A 33 3.81 -6.12 -0.87
C ALA A 33 3.29 -5.38 0.38
N ALA A 34 4.02 -4.36 0.84
CA ALA A 34 3.60 -3.51 1.94
C ALA A 34 2.31 -2.75 1.60
N LEU A 35 2.23 -2.14 0.40
CA LEU A 35 1.04 -1.42 -0.05
C LEU A 35 -0.18 -2.36 -0.13
N ALA A 36 -0.02 -3.55 -0.71
CA ALA A 36 -1.09 -4.55 -0.77
C ALA A 36 -1.58 -5.02 0.60
N SER A 37 -0.77 -4.88 1.66
CA SER A 37 -1.11 -5.28 3.02
C SER A 37 -1.89 -4.22 3.80
N VAL A 38 -2.01 -2.99 3.30
CA VAL A 38 -2.66 -1.86 3.99
C VAL A 38 -4.10 -2.16 4.46
N PRO A 39 -4.98 -2.83 3.68
CA PRO A 39 -6.35 -3.13 4.15
C PRO A 39 -6.39 -3.90 5.47
N ALA A 40 -5.37 -4.72 5.76
CA ALA A 40 -5.27 -5.50 6.99
C ALA A 40 -5.09 -4.63 8.25
N LEU A 41 -4.77 -3.33 8.09
CA LEU A 41 -4.69 -2.36 9.18
C LEU A 41 -6.08 -1.87 9.62
N ILE A 42 -7.09 -1.96 8.76
CA ILE A 42 -8.44 -1.47 9.05
C ILE A 42 -9.21 -2.56 9.81
N ARG A 43 -9.24 -2.43 11.15
CA ARG A 43 -9.90 -3.39 12.06
C ARG A 43 -10.84 -2.70 13.03
N GLY A 44 -11.72 -3.51 13.64
CA GLY A 44 -12.68 -3.08 14.65
C GLY A 44 -13.95 -2.47 14.06
N TYR A 45 -14.74 -1.82 14.91
CA TYR A 45 -16.06 -1.25 14.58
C TYR A 45 -16.18 0.19 15.05
N GLY A 46 -17.08 0.97 14.43
CA GLY A 46 -17.39 2.32 14.87
C GLY A 46 -16.15 3.24 14.92
N HIS A 47 -15.89 3.86 16.08
CA HIS A 47 -14.78 4.80 16.26
C HIS A 47 -13.40 4.14 16.12
N VAL A 48 -13.25 2.87 16.53
CA VAL A 48 -11.97 2.13 16.38
C VAL A 48 -11.65 1.95 14.90
N ARG A 49 -12.68 1.63 14.12
CA ARG A 49 -12.54 1.49 12.66
C ARG A 49 -12.20 2.81 11.98
N GLN A 50 -12.80 3.91 12.42
CA GLN A 50 -12.48 5.24 11.91
C GLN A 50 -11.02 5.62 12.19
N ALA A 51 -10.55 5.36 13.42
CA ALA A 51 -9.16 5.61 13.78
C ALA A 51 -8.18 4.71 13.01
N SER A 52 -8.51 3.42 12.83
CA SER A 52 -7.66 2.50 12.07
C SER A 52 -7.63 2.84 10.58
N ALA A 53 -8.77 3.26 10.00
CA ALA A 53 -8.83 3.77 8.63
C ALA A 53 -7.96 5.01 8.42
N GLY A 54 -7.94 5.95 9.38
CA GLY A 54 -7.05 7.11 9.31
C GLY A 54 -5.57 6.73 9.30
N LYS A 55 -5.17 5.75 10.14
CA LYS A 55 -3.80 5.22 10.14
C LYS A 55 -3.46 4.50 8.83
N ALA A 56 -4.39 3.70 8.30
CA ALA A 56 -4.23 3.00 7.03
C ALA A 56 -4.05 3.98 5.87
N ALA A 57 -4.81 5.07 5.82
CA ALA A 57 -4.69 6.09 4.78
C ALA A 57 -3.31 6.81 4.81
N ALA A 58 -2.79 7.09 6.00
CA ALA A 58 -1.45 7.67 6.15
C ALA A 58 -0.36 6.70 5.66
N GLU A 59 -0.45 5.42 6.05
CA GLU A 59 0.52 4.41 5.64
C GLU A 59 0.44 4.11 4.14
N ARG A 60 -0.76 4.04 3.57
CA ARG A 60 -1.00 3.93 2.13
C ARG A 60 -0.26 5.00 1.36
N SER A 61 -0.41 6.26 1.78
CA SER A 61 0.21 7.40 1.11
C SER A 61 1.73 7.30 1.13
N ARG A 62 2.32 6.93 2.27
CA ARG A 62 3.76 6.70 2.40
C ARG A 62 4.26 5.57 1.48
N LEU A 63 3.52 4.47 1.39
CA LEU A 63 3.90 3.31 0.59
C LEU A 63 3.76 3.55 -0.91
N ILE A 64 2.75 4.33 -1.34
CA ILE A 64 2.62 4.81 -2.72
C ILE A 64 3.85 5.62 -3.12
N GLU A 65 4.30 6.55 -2.28
CA GLU A 65 5.50 7.34 -2.56
C GLU A 65 6.75 6.47 -2.62
N ARG A 66 6.90 5.50 -1.70
CA ARG A 66 7.99 4.52 -1.73
C ARG A 66 7.98 3.68 -3.01
N LEU A 67 6.80 3.27 -3.48
CA LEU A 67 6.64 2.48 -4.71
C LEU A 67 7.01 3.28 -5.96
N LYS A 68 6.66 4.57 -6.00
CA LYS A 68 6.94 5.48 -7.12
C LYS A 68 8.40 5.89 -7.23
N GLN A 69 9.14 5.89 -6.11
CA GLN A 69 10.57 6.18 -6.14
C GLN A 69 11.32 5.21 -7.07
N ALA A 70 12.37 5.72 -7.72
CA ALA A 70 13.24 4.89 -8.55
C ALA A 70 13.84 3.78 -7.67
N PRO A 71 13.89 2.52 -8.14
CA PRO A 71 14.55 1.49 -7.37
C PRO A 71 16.03 1.87 -7.28
N PRO A 72 16.69 1.69 -6.13
CA PRO A 72 18.14 1.80 -6.09
C PRO A 72 18.71 0.86 -7.17
N GLU A 73 19.70 1.34 -7.93
CA GLU A 73 20.36 0.51 -8.93
C GLU A 73 20.75 -0.81 -8.27
N PRO A 74 20.38 -1.96 -8.86
CA PRO A 74 20.78 -3.24 -8.32
C PRO A 74 22.31 -3.25 -8.34
N SER A 75 22.93 -3.10 -7.17
CA SER A 75 24.36 -3.30 -7.00
C SER A 75 24.63 -4.79 -7.16
N LEU A 76 24.64 -5.25 -8.42
CA LEU A 76 25.22 -6.51 -8.81
C LEU A 76 26.73 -6.37 -8.62
N ARG A 77 27.19 -6.43 -7.36
CA ARG A 77 28.56 -6.85 -7.12
C ARG A 77 28.56 -8.35 -7.35
N ALA A 78 28.91 -8.71 -8.59
CA ALA A 78 29.45 -10.01 -8.91
C ALA A 78 30.52 -10.32 -7.85
N ALA A 79 30.28 -11.38 -7.07
CA ALA A 79 31.35 -12.02 -6.34
C ALA A 79 32.14 -12.84 -7.38
N GLU A 80 33.32 -12.35 -7.73
CA GLU A 80 34.44 -13.18 -8.19
C GLU A 80 35.22 -13.70 -6.98
#